data_AF-A0A520YB42-F1
#
_entry.id   AF-A0A520YB42-F1
#
_cell.length_a   1.000
_cell.length_b   1.000
_cell.length_c   1.000
_cell.angle_alpha   90.00
_cell.angle_beta   90.00
_cell.angle_gamma   90.00
#
_symmetry.space_group_name_H-M   'P 1'
#
loop_
_entity.id
_entity.type
_entity.pdbx_description
1 polymer ?
#
loop_
_entity_poly.entity_id
_entity_poly.type
_entity_poly.pdbx_seq_one_letter_code
_entity_poly.pdbx_strand_id
1 'polypeptide(L)'
;MQELLKEYFGEIALLIYILYPLIKRLWNRLNKKGDAAPKPEKGAREARAPKRAQRPPPREPPPAPLPPAVPQRSPEADFLEAARSQAQTLKQEATRLLGRAEMDPRLQRLVPSLRDDLLGRVDAIERSLGGRPTMSTIADDTTVLRGLALLLRYLQTMARQRSYGGSTFQADADKMADACYAPLLELARVQGLELRSSQPITVTGDWDLSIVPRFASTRVAPLRLPVGFENSLWRWPAIAHEVAHDFYYSLDGLEQSLHQRTGLPTEVEMPESSAELEGAWLRGLFGAWLPEIFADVFGTVSLGPAYVESMARTFRNPDSPQHTAVILQDGRLMDEHPPARLRFFMATRVLHHLGRHNEANDLWERWESDHSGVRLYYLPLGGQWVGLADETLHSIASSLIDVLVQRAWPELEGFQLLNIPGFAYLHGEHAEVRRLMRSLARGETVNGDVRWIMAAAVLAAAAQPSLHNSILDAARRSIVGIGEERKMVGETKRPSEPQSIAAQLVTSLRQPRALEEAIALGAALTPYRPPRWRRG
;
A
#
# COMPACT_ATOMS: atom_id res chain seq x y z
N MET A 1 34.19 -18.29 -20.22
CA MET A 1 33.24 -17.14 -20.20
C MET A 1 32.00 -17.45 -19.38
N GLN A 2 31.28 -18.56 -19.63
CA GLN A 2 30.16 -18.99 -18.78
C GLN A 2 30.56 -19.36 -17.34
N GLU A 3 31.73 -19.97 -17.12
CA GLU A 3 32.20 -20.26 -15.76
C GLU A 3 32.65 -19.00 -14.99
N LEU A 4 33.39 -18.09 -15.64
CA LEU A 4 33.67 -16.75 -15.11
C LEU A 4 32.39 -15.96 -14.79
N LEU A 5 31.35 -16.03 -15.63
CA LEU A 5 30.08 -15.36 -15.33
C LEU A 5 29.33 -15.99 -14.15
N LYS A 6 29.52 -17.28 -13.85
CA LYS A 6 28.93 -17.93 -12.67
C LYS A 6 29.68 -17.59 -11.38
N GLU A 7 31.01 -17.58 -11.44
CA GLU A 7 31.87 -17.26 -10.30
C GLU A 7 31.69 -15.81 -9.83
N TYR A 8 31.52 -14.89 -10.78
CA TYR A 8 31.37 -13.46 -10.50
C TYR A 8 29.91 -12.97 -10.56
N PHE A 9 28.91 -13.85 -10.72
CA PHE A 9 27.50 -13.43 -10.86
C PHE A 9 27.01 -12.62 -9.65
N GLY A 10 27.38 -13.06 -8.45
CA GLY A 10 27.05 -12.37 -7.20
C GLY A 10 27.70 -11.00 -7.09
N GLU A 11 28.98 -10.88 -7.46
CA GLU A 11 29.73 -9.62 -7.42
C GLU A 11 29.25 -8.63 -8.49
N ILE A 12 28.90 -9.12 -9.69
CA ILE A 12 28.31 -8.31 -10.77
C ILE A 12 26.90 -7.84 -10.37
N ALA A 13 26.09 -8.70 -9.75
CA ALA A 13 24.78 -8.31 -9.24
C ALA A 13 24.91 -7.27 -8.11
N LEU A 14 25.91 -7.40 -7.23
CA LEU A 14 26.21 -6.42 -6.19
C LEU A 14 26.66 -5.07 -6.79
N LEU A 15 27.52 -5.10 -7.80
CA LEU A 15 27.96 -3.91 -8.56
C LEU A 15 26.79 -3.23 -9.26
N ILE A 16 25.89 -3.99 -9.91
CA ILE A 16 24.68 -3.45 -10.53
C ILE A 16 23.77 -2.85 -9.47
N TYR A 17 23.57 -3.51 -8.32
CA TYR A 17 22.70 -3.01 -7.25
C TYR A 17 23.23 -1.73 -6.60
N ILE A 18 24.55 -1.61 -6.42
CA ILE A 18 25.20 -0.41 -5.86
C ILE A 18 25.24 0.73 -6.91
N LEU A 19 25.54 0.40 -8.17
CA LEU A 19 25.68 1.40 -9.23
C LEU A 19 24.31 1.85 -9.78
N TYR A 20 23.28 1.02 -9.73
CA TYR A 20 21.97 1.34 -10.32
C TYR A 20 21.32 2.59 -9.71
N PRO A 21 21.27 2.80 -8.38
CA PRO A 21 20.79 4.05 -7.78
C PRO A 21 21.62 5.28 -8.18
N LEU A 22 22.94 5.11 -8.33
CA LEU A 22 23.86 6.18 -8.74
C LEU A 22 23.66 6.55 -10.22
N ILE A 23 23.53 5.55 -11.10
CA ILE A 23 23.22 5.72 -12.52
C ILE A 23 21.84 6.34 -12.68
N LYS A 24 20.82 5.87 -11.94
CA LYS A 24 19.47 6.44 -11.92
C LYS A 24 19.47 7.91 -11.47
N ARG A 25 20.24 8.26 -10.43
CA ARG A 25 20.46 9.66 -10.01
C ARG A 25 21.15 10.49 -11.09
N LEU A 26 22.15 9.94 -11.77
CA LEU A 26 22.85 10.62 -12.87
C LEU A 26 21.90 10.87 -14.05
N TRP A 27 21.09 9.86 -14.42
CA TRP A 27 20.11 9.95 -15.48
C TRP A 27 19.01 10.97 -15.18
N ASN A 28 18.52 10.99 -13.93
CA ASN A 28 17.57 11.99 -13.47
C ASN A 28 18.18 13.41 -13.47
N ARG A 29 19.48 13.57 -13.18
CA ARG A 29 20.19 14.87 -13.29
C ARG A 29 20.39 15.31 -14.74
N LEU A 30 20.67 14.37 -15.64
CA LEU A 30 20.82 14.64 -17.07
C LEU A 30 19.47 15.03 -17.70
N ASN A 31 18.39 14.35 -17.33
CA ASN A 31 17.03 14.69 -17.79
C ASN A 31 16.55 16.02 -17.21
N LYS A 32 16.92 16.39 -15.97
CA LYS A 32 16.66 17.73 -15.41
C LYS A 32 17.44 18.87 -16.06
N LYS A 33 18.56 18.59 -16.75
CA LYS A 33 19.30 19.61 -17.50
C LYS A 33 18.68 19.94 -18.87
N GLY A 34 17.72 19.15 -19.35
CA GLY A 34 16.99 19.42 -20.59
C GLY A 34 16.01 20.59 -20.51
N ASP A 35 15.53 20.93 -19.31
CA ASP A 35 14.49 21.95 -19.11
C ASP A 35 15.03 23.32 -18.68
N ALA A 36 16.35 23.46 -18.53
CA ALA A 36 16.98 24.73 -18.20
C ALA A 36 17.41 25.47 -19.48
N ALA A 37 16.52 26.29 -20.01
CA ALA A 37 16.87 27.24 -21.07
C ALA A 37 18.06 28.12 -20.65
N PRO A 38 19.10 28.28 -21.48
CA PRO A 38 20.26 29.08 -21.12
C PRO A 38 19.89 30.57 -21.01
N LYS A 39 20.21 31.17 -19.87
CA LYS A 39 20.19 32.63 -19.70
C LYS A 39 21.22 33.26 -20.66
N PRO A 40 20.90 34.33 -21.39
CA PRO A 40 21.88 35.02 -22.22
C PRO A 40 22.90 35.72 -21.32
N GLU A 41 24.16 35.31 -21.45
CA GLU A 41 25.32 35.99 -20.87
C GLU A 41 25.52 37.37 -21.50
N LYS A 42 25.53 38.41 -20.67
CA LYS A 42 26.02 39.74 -21.01
C LYS A 42 27.54 39.75 -21.01
N GLY A 43 28.16 39.46 -22.16
CA GLY A 43 29.48 40.01 -22.52
C GLY A 43 29.29 41.38 -23.19
N ALA A 44 30.24 42.31 -23.23
CA ALA A 44 31.62 42.30 -22.80
C ALA A 44 32.08 43.75 -22.63
N ARG A 45 33.09 43.93 -21.76
CA ARG A 45 33.82 45.17 -21.52
C ARG A 45 34.59 45.61 -22.77
N GLU A 46 34.56 46.92 -23.00
CA GLU A 46 35.20 47.67 -24.08
C GLU A 46 36.74 47.55 -24.06
N ALA A 47 37.33 47.33 -25.24
CA ALA A 47 38.72 47.61 -25.53
C ALA A 47 38.80 48.73 -26.58
N ARG A 48 39.50 49.82 -26.23
CA ARG A 48 39.78 50.98 -27.09
C ARG A 48 40.82 50.65 -28.17
N ALA A 49 40.55 51.05 -29.42
CA ALA A 49 41.54 51.30 -30.48
C ALA A 49 40.93 52.26 -31.55
N PRO A 50 41.70 52.89 -32.46
CA PRO A 50 41.73 54.35 -32.62
C PRO A 50 40.90 54.92 -33.78
N LYS A 51 40.63 56.22 -33.65
CA LYS A 51 40.04 57.15 -34.64
C LYS A 51 40.60 56.92 -36.05
N ARG A 52 39.72 56.52 -36.98
CA ARG A 52 39.91 56.65 -38.43
C ARG A 52 38.81 57.56 -38.97
N ALA A 53 39.20 58.69 -39.56
CA ALA A 53 38.30 59.65 -40.17
C ALA A 53 37.58 58.99 -41.37
N GLN A 54 36.25 59.03 -41.37
CA GLN A 54 35.41 58.66 -42.51
C GLN A 54 34.32 59.70 -42.74
N ARG A 55 34.08 59.92 -44.04
CA ARG A 55 33.20 60.89 -44.70
C ARG A 55 31.76 60.94 -44.14
N PRO A 56 31.07 62.08 -44.24
CA PRO A 56 29.65 62.18 -43.93
C PRO A 56 28.82 61.32 -44.91
N PRO A 57 27.98 60.40 -44.43
CA PRO A 57 26.99 59.72 -45.26
C PRO A 57 25.78 60.63 -45.57
N PRO A 58 25.00 60.28 -46.61
CA PRO A 58 23.90 61.09 -47.13
C PRO A 58 22.76 61.19 -46.11
N ARG A 59 22.03 62.32 -46.11
CA ARG A 59 20.82 62.53 -45.31
C ARG A 59 19.82 61.37 -45.53
N GLU A 60 19.54 60.63 -44.46
CA GLU A 60 18.45 59.67 -44.42
C GLU A 60 17.09 60.38 -44.58
N PRO A 61 16.14 59.79 -45.33
CA PRO A 61 14.77 60.26 -45.36
C PRO A 61 14.13 60.19 -43.96
N PRO A 62 13.14 61.04 -43.67
CA PRO A 62 12.50 61.10 -42.36
C PRO A 62 11.95 59.72 -41.95
N PRO A 63 12.12 59.31 -40.68
CA PRO A 63 11.64 58.02 -40.21
C PRO A 63 10.13 57.93 -40.42
N ALA A 64 9.69 56.81 -41.00
CA ALA A 64 8.27 56.48 -41.08
C ALA A 64 7.65 56.55 -39.67
N PRO A 65 6.40 57.04 -39.53
CA PRO A 65 5.72 57.10 -38.24
C PRO A 65 5.80 55.73 -37.56
N LEU A 66 6.31 55.71 -36.32
CA LEU A 66 6.33 54.49 -35.52
C LEU A 66 4.89 53.95 -35.46
N PRO A 67 4.66 52.66 -35.80
CA PRO A 67 3.35 52.07 -35.64
C PRO A 67 2.88 52.28 -34.19
N PRO A 68 1.58 52.50 -33.97
CA PRO A 68 1.05 52.74 -32.64
C PRO A 68 1.51 51.63 -31.71
N ALA A 69 2.12 52.01 -30.58
CA ALA A 69 2.63 51.07 -29.60
C ALA A 69 1.51 50.10 -29.22
N VAL A 70 1.71 48.81 -29.55
CA VAL A 70 0.78 47.77 -29.14
C VAL A 70 0.71 47.83 -27.61
N PRO A 71 -0.48 48.04 -27.01
CA PRO A 71 -0.59 48.09 -25.56
C PRO A 71 -0.05 46.77 -25.00
N GLN A 72 1.03 46.86 -24.23
CA GLN A 72 1.61 45.69 -23.57
C GLN A 72 0.56 45.16 -22.59
N ARG A 73 0.08 43.94 -22.86
CA ARG A 73 -0.82 43.22 -21.97
C ARG A 73 -0.13 43.07 -20.61
N SER A 74 -0.84 43.36 -19.53
CA SER A 74 -0.30 43.14 -18.19
C SER A 74 -0.01 41.63 -18.02
N PRO A 75 1.20 41.24 -17.56
CA PRO A 75 1.53 39.83 -17.29
C PRO A 75 0.48 39.14 -16.40
N GLU A 76 -0.13 39.87 -15.47
CA GLU A 76 -1.20 39.38 -14.60
C GLU A 76 -2.44 38.91 -15.37
N ALA A 77 -2.83 39.63 -16.43
CA ALA A 77 -3.97 39.24 -17.25
C ALA A 77 -3.68 37.92 -18.01
N ASP A 78 -2.44 37.74 -18.47
CA ASP A 78 -2.02 36.51 -19.14
C ASP A 78 -1.93 35.32 -18.17
N PHE A 79 -1.43 35.53 -16.94
CA PHE A 79 -1.43 34.48 -15.90
C PHE A 79 -2.86 34.07 -15.51
N LEU A 80 -3.76 35.04 -15.35
CA LEU A 80 -5.17 34.77 -15.03
C LEU A 80 -5.87 34.02 -16.17
N GLU A 81 -5.65 34.43 -17.42
CA GLU A 81 -6.21 33.76 -18.60
C GLU A 81 -5.70 32.32 -18.72
N ALA A 82 -4.40 32.09 -18.47
CA ALA A 82 -3.81 30.75 -18.46
C ALA A 82 -4.40 29.86 -17.34
N ALA A 83 -4.54 30.39 -16.12
CA ALA A 83 -5.12 29.65 -14.98
C ALA A 83 -6.59 29.26 -15.25
N ARG A 84 -7.38 30.18 -15.81
CA ARG A 84 -8.78 29.91 -16.21
C ARG A 84 -8.88 28.85 -17.30
N SER A 85 -8.02 28.93 -18.32
CA SER A 85 -7.95 27.93 -19.40
C SER A 85 -7.58 26.54 -18.87
N GLN A 86 -6.64 26.47 -17.92
CA GLN A 86 -6.26 25.23 -17.25
C GLN A 86 -7.42 24.64 -16.43
N ALA A 87 -8.13 25.46 -15.66
CA ALA A 87 -9.31 25.02 -14.89
C ALA A 87 -10.41 24.47 -15.79
N GLN A 88 -10.73 25.18 -16.88
CA GLN A 88 -11.76 24.77 -17.84
C GLN A 88 -11.40 23.45 -18.53
N THR A 89 -10.14 23.28 -18.96
CA THR A 89 -9.66 22.04 -19.57
C THR A 89 -9.79 20.88 -18.59
N LEU A 90 -9.33 21.08 -17.35
CA LEU A 90 -9.40 20.06 -16.29
C LEU A 90 -10.85 19.65 -15.99
N LYS A 91 -11.77 20.62 -15.90
CA LYS A 91 -13.20 20.39 -15.70
C LYS A 91 -13.82 19.57 -16.83
N GLN A 92 -13.53 19.92 -18.08
CA GLN A 92 -14.04 19.19 -19.24
C GLN A 92 -13.57 17.73 -19.27
N GLU A 93 -12.30 17.48 -18.99
CA GLU A 93 -11.75 16.12 -18.94
C GLU A 93 -12.31 15.32 -17.76
N ALA A 94 -12.43 15.93 -16.58
CA ALA A 94 -13.00 15.31 -15.40
C ALA A 94 -14.48 14.95 -15.60
N THR A 95 -15.29 15.85 -16.16
CA THR A 95 -16.70 15.59 -16.50
C THR A 95 -16.85 14.46 -17.52
N ARG A 96 -15.97 14.41 -18.52
CA ARG A 96 -15.98 13.31 -19.51
C ARG A 96 -15.68 11.96 -18.85
N LEU A 97 -14.72 11.92 -17.93
CA LEU A 97 -14.40 10.71 -17.18
C LEU A 97 -15.52 10.34 -16.20
N LEU A 98 -16.14 11.31 -15.54
CA LEU A 98 -17.29 11.11 -14.66
C LEU A 98 -18.46 10.47 -15.40
N GLY A 99 -18.85 11.02 -16.56
CA GLY A 99 -19.95 10.46 -17.35
C GLY A 99 -19.68 9.01 -17.79
N ARG A 100 -18.43 8.68 -18.13
CA ARG A 100 -18.03 7.27 -18.36
C ARG A 100 -18.14 6.42 -17.10
N ALA A 101 -17.70 6.94 -15.97
CA ALA A 101 -17.70 6.21 -14.70
C ALA A 101 -19.12 5.95 -14.16
N GLU A 102 -20.06 6.83 -14.46
CA GLU A 102 -21.49 6.67 -14.11
C GLU A 102 -22.17 5.60 -14.98
N MET A 103 -21.69 5.35 -16.20
CA MET A 103 -22.26 4.36 -17.12
C MET A 103 -21.61 2.97 -17.01
N ASP A 104 -20.38 2.88 -16.54
CA ASP A 104 -19.63 1.62 -16.43
C ASP A 104 -19.52 1.17 -14.96
N PRO A 105 -20.19 0.08 -14.55
CA PRO A 105 -20.14 -0.42 -13.17
C PRO A 105 -18.72 -0.68 -12.64
N ARG A 106 -17.77 -1.02 -13.52
CA ARG A 106 -16.38 -1.25 -13.13
C ARG A 106 -15.69 0.04 -12.66
N LEU A 107 -16.17 1.19 -13.13
CA LEU A 107 -15.61 2.50 -12.83
C LEU A 107 -16.36 3.23 -11.71
N GLN A 108 -17.45 2.65 -11.19
CA GLN A 108 -18.34 3.31 -10.25
C GLN A 108 -17.64 3.81 -8.98
N ARG A 109 -16.59 3.11 -8.54
CA ARG A 109 -15.76 3.50 -7.38
C ARG A 109 -15.04 4.84 -7.55
N LEU A 110 -14.81 5.28 -8.80
CA LEU A 110 -14.18 6.55 -9.10
C LEU A 110 -15.14 7.74 -9.00
N VAL A 111 -16.46 7.49 -9.04
CA VAL A 111 -17.49 8.54 -9.14
C VAL A 111 -17.41 9.54 -7.99
N PRO A 112 -17.32 9.14 -6.70
CA PRO A 112 -17.22 10.11 -5.60
C PRO A 112 -16.00 11.01 -5.73
N SER A 113 -14.83 10.47 -6.08
CA SER A 113 -13.62 11.28 -6.21
C SER A 113 -13.59 12.15 -7.46
N LEU A 114 -14.26 11.75 -8.54
CA LEU A 114 -14.42 12.62 -9.71
C LEU A 114 -15.40 13.76 -9.43
N ARG A 115 -16.55 13.47 -8.80
CA ARG A 115 -17.63 14.43 -8.59
C ARG A 115 -17.33 15.36 -7.41
N ASP A 116 -17.08 14.79 -6.24
CA ASP A 116 -17.06 15.53 -4.99
C ASP A 116 -15.66 16.09 -4.72
N ASP A 117 -14.62 15.28 -4.94
CA ASP A 117 -13.24 15.68 -4.61
C ASP A 117 -12.59 16.52 -5.73
N LEU A 118 -12.69 16.07 -6.99
CA LEU A 118 -12.03 16.74 -8.11
C LEU A 118 -12.85 17.90 -8.68
N LEU A 119 -14.05 17.63 -9.21
CA LEU A 119 -14.89 18.65 -9.84
C LEU A 119 -15.33 19.73 -8.84
N GLY A 120 -15.71 19.34 -7.62
CA GLY A 120 -16.05 20.29 -6.56
C GLY A 120 -14.93 21.31 -6.26
N ARG A 121 -13.66 20.88 -6.27
CA ARG A 121 -12.50 21.77 -6.08
C ARG A 121 -12.19 22.62 -7.30
N VAL A 122 -12.32 22.07 -8.51
CA VAL A 122 -12.16 22.85 -9.74
C VAL A 122 -13.21 23.96 -9.82
N ASP A 123 -14.46 23.68 -9.46
CA ASP A 123 -15.53 24.68 -9.41
C ASP A 123 -15.26 25.79 -8.38
N ALA A 124 -14.68 25.44 -7.23
CA ALA A 124 -14.27 26.43 -6.23
C ALA A 124 -13.17 27.35 -6.78
N ILE A 125 -12.19 26.80 -7.48
CA ILE A 125 -11.11 27.57 -8.12
C ILE A 125 -11.65 28.43 -9.26
N GLU A 126 -12.56 27.93 -10.11
CA GLU A 126 -13.18 28.74 -11.16
C GLU A 126 -13.92 29.96 -10.58
N ARG A 127 -14.62 29.79 -9.45
CA ARG A 127 -15.25 30.91 -8.73
C ARG A 127 -14.22 31.91 -8.17
N SER A 128 -13.14 31.41 -7.57
CA SER A 128 -12.02 32.23 -7.09
C SER A 128 -11.41 33.08 -8.22
N LEU A 129 -11.07 32.44 -9.34
CA LEU A 129 -10.48 33.07 -10.51
C LEU A 129 -11.46 33.96 -11.28
N GLY A 130 -12.78 33.74 -11.17
CA GLY A 130 -13.82 34.53 -11.83
C GLY A 130 -14.01 35.93 -11.25
N GLY A 131 -13.56 36.16 -10.01
CA GLY A 131 -13.63 37.46 -9.33
C GLY A 131 -12.53 38.44 -9.73
N ARG A 132 -11.98 39.14 -8.74
CA ARG A 132 -10.78 39.98 -8.86
C ARG A 132 -9.66 39.35 -8.03
N PRO A 133 -9.11 38.19 -8.45
CA PRO A 133 -8.08 37.51 -7.67
C PRO A 133 -6.80 38.35 -7.63
N THR A 134 -6.06 38.22 -6.54
CA THR A 134 -4.71 38.79 -6.46
C THR A 134 -3.71 37.88 -7.19
N MET A 135 -2.53 38.39 -7.53
CA MET A 135 -1.45 37.54 -8.06
C MET A 135 -1.08 36.36 -7.14
N SER A 136 -1.17 36.54 -5.81
CA SER A 136 -0.97 35.43 -4.86
C SER A 136 -2.04 34.36 -5.03
N THR A 137 -3.31 34.78 -5.08
CA THR A 137 -4.44 33.87 -5.30
C THR A 137 -4.30 33.10 -6.61
N ILE A 138 -3.90 33.77 -7.70
CA ILE A 138 -3.66 33.12 -9.00
C ILE A 138 -2.54 32.07 -8.88
N ALA A 139 -1.44 32.40 -8.21
CA ALA A 139 -0.32 31.48 -8.03
C ALA A 139 -0.68 30.25 -7.17
N ASP A 140 -1.41 30.47 -6.08
CA ASP A 140 -1.89 29.42 -5.18
C ASP A 140 -2.87 28.50 -5.92
N ASP A 141 -3.90 29.07 -6.56
CA ASP A 141 -4.89 28.32 -7.33
C ASP A 141 -4.24 27.55 -8.49
N THR A 142 -3.25 28.14 -9.17
CA THR A 142 -2.48 27.44 -10.23
C THR A 142 -1.71 26.24 -9.68
N THR A 143 -1.16 26.35 -8.48
CA THR A 143 -0.47 25.25 -7.80
C THR A 143 -1.44 24.12 -7.47
N VAL A 144 -2.63 24.45 -6.97
CA VAL A 144 -3.70 23.49 -6.71
C VAL A 144 -4.18 22.83 -8.02
N LEU A 145 -4.40 23.60 -9.09
CA LEU A 145 -4.80 23.08 -10.41
C LEU A 145 -3.78 22.07 -10.98
N ARG A 146 -2.47 22.30 -10.79
CA ARG A 146 -1.43 21.31 -11.19
C ARG A 146 -1.56 20.01 -10.40
N GLY A 147 -1.85 20.11 -9.10
CA GLY A 147 -2.11 18.95 -8.25
C GLY A 147 -3.35 18.17 -8.68
N LEU A 148 -4.45 18.87 -8.98
CA LEU A 148 -5.70 18.26 -9.44
C LEU A 148 -5.57 17.65 -10.85
N ALA A 149 -4.80 18.27 -11.75
CA ALA A 149 -4.48 17.70 -13.05
C ALA A 149 -3.64 16.42 -12.94
N LEU A 150 -2.71 16.36 -11.97
CA LEU A 150 -2.00 15.13 -11.67
C LEU A 150 -2.97 14.06 -11.15
N LEU A 151 -3.83 14.37 -10.18
CA LEU A 151 -4.86 13.45 -9.67
C LEU A 151 -5.75 12.90 -10.81
N LEU A 152 -6.23 13.75 -11.72
CA LEU A 152 -7.03 13.30 -12.86
C LEU A 152 -6.28 12.30 -13.75
N ARG A 153 -4.98 12.52 -14.03
CA ARG A 153 -4.17 11.57 -14.82
C ARG A 153 -4.11 10.19 -14.17
N TYR A 154 -4.08 10.12 -12.85
CA TYR A 154 -4.09 8.86 -12.12
C TYR A 154 -5.47 8.19 -12.14
N LEU A 155 -6.55 8.95 -11.92
CA LEU A 155 -7.93 8.44 -12.05
C LEU A 155 -8.20 7.92 -13.49
N GLN A 156 -7.70 8.63 -14.51
CA GLN A 156 -7.75 8.17 -15.91
C GLN A 156 -6.96 6.87 -16.11
N THR A 157 -5.85 6.68 -15.40
CA THR A 157 -5.05 5.45 -15.47
C THR A 157 -5.78 4.28 -14.82
N MET A 158 -6.36 4.47 -13.64
CA MET A 158 -7.23 3.48 -12.99
C MET A 158 -8.42 3.09 -13.87
N ALA A 159 -9.05 4.07 -14.52
CA ALA A 159 -10.16 3.82 -15.42
C ALA A 159 -9.74 3.04 -16.66
N ARG A 160 -8.57 3.36 -17.23
CA ARG A 160 -8.01 2.63 -18.38
C ARG A 160 -7.70 1.18 -18.04
N GLN A 161 -7.11 0.91 -16.87
CA GLN A 161 -6.80 -0.45 -16.42
C GLN A 161 -8.05 -1.33 -16.38
N ARG A 162 -9.21 -0.78 -16.00
CA ARG A 162 -10.50 -1.51 -15.95
C ARG A 162 -11.24 -1.57 -17.28
N SER A 163 -11.07 -0.56 -18.14
CA SER A 163 -11.79 -0.47 -19.41
C SER A 163 -11.11 -1.24 -20.55
N TYR A 164 -9.77 -1.23 -20.59
CA TYR A 164 -8.98 -1.69 -21.75
C TYR A 164 -8.17 -2.96 -21.49
N GLY A 165 -7.99 -3.37 -20.24
CA GLY A 165 -7.44 -4.67 -19.91
C GLY A 165 -8.56 -5.71 -19.93
N GLY A 166 -8.54 -6.66 -20.86
CA GLY A 166 -9.38 -7.88 -20.79
C GLY A 166 -8.99 -8.81 -19.63
N SER A 167 -8.52 -8.21 -18.54
CA SER A 167 -7.82 -8.83 -17.44
C SER A 167 -8.78 -8.85 -16.27
N THR A 168 -9.50 -9.96 -16.18
CA THR A 168 -10.47 -10.29 -15.13
C THR A 168 -9.88 -10.12 -13.72
N PHE A 169 -8.56 -10.30 -13.58
CA PHE A 169 -7.91 -10.27 -12.29
C PHE A 169 -7.98 -8.93 -11.55
N GLN A 170 -8.13 -7.77 -12.23
CA GLN A 170 -8.31 -6.51 -11.50
C GLN A 170 -9.64 -6.48 -10.76
N ALA A 171 -10.70 -7.05 -11.34
CA ALA A 171 -12.00 -7.13 -10.69
C ALA A 171 -11.95 -8.08 -9.49
N ASP A 172 -11.21 -9.20 -9.61
CA ASP A 172 -10.95 -10.12 -8.50
C ASP A 172 -10.15 -9.43 -7.38
N ALA A 173 -9.10 -8.68 -7.74
CA ALA A 173 -8.25 -7.97 -6.80
C ALA A 173 -9.02 -6.84 -6.08
N ASP A 174 -9.84 -6.07 -6.80
CA ASP A 174 -10.76 -5.08 -6.24
C ASP A 174 -11.75 -5.73 -5.26
N LYS A 175 -12.18 -6.97 -5.53
CA LYS A 175 -13.07 -7.72 -4.64
C LYS A 175 -12.36 -8.25 -3.40
N MET A 176 -11.10 -8.69 -3.53
CA MET A 176 -10.25 -9.05 -2.39
C MET A 176 -10.01 -7.83 -1.49
N ALA A 177 -9.72 -6.67 -2.10
CA ALA A 177 -9.52 -5.43 -1.39
C ALA A 177 -10.77 -5.00 -0.60
N ASP A 178 -11.96 -5.07 -1.22
CA ASP A 178 -13.22 -4.82 -0.53
C ASP A 178 -13.38 -5.70 0.71
N ALA A 179 -13.07 -6.99 0.60
CA ALA A 179 -13.22 -7.91 1.71
C ALA A 179 -12.23 -7.63 2.85
N CYS A 180 -11.01 -7.21 2.53
CA CYS A 180 -10.03 -6.73 3.51
C CYS A 180 -10.47 -5.44 4.20
N TYR A 181 -11.11 -4.52 3.46
CA TYR A 181 -11.51 -3.20 3.96
C TYR A 181 -12.85 -3.24 4.72
N ALA A 182 -13.76 -4.17 4.38
CA ALA A 182 -15.13 -4.19 4.87
C ALA A 182 -15.28 -4.15 6.41
N PRO A 183 -14.51 -4.93 7.20
CA PRO A 183 -14.59 -4.85 8.66
C PRO A 183 -14.23 -3.46 9.21
N LEU A 184 -13.30 -2.76 8.55
CA LEU A 184 -12.88 -1.41 8.94
C LEU A 184 -13.92 -0.36 8.59
N LEU A 185 -14.54 -0.46 7.40
CA LEU A 185 -15.63 0.45 7.01
C LEU A 185 -16.82 0.30 7.96
N GLU A 186 -17.14 -0.93 8.34
CA GLU A 186 -18.24 -1.20 9.26
C GLU A 186 -17.94 -0.66 10.66
N LEU A 187 -16.71 -0.85 11.16
CA LEU A 187 -16.27 -0.24 12.42
C LEU A 187 -16.38 1.29 12.35
N ALA A 188 -15.82 1.90 11.31
CA ALA A 188 -15.86 3.36 11.13
C ALA A 188 -17.28 3.89 11.05
N ARG A 189 -18.17 3.21 10.32
CA ARG A 189 -19.59 3.58 10.22
C ARG A 189 -20.31 3.50 11.56
N VAL A 190 -20.07 2.45 12.34
CA VAL A 190 -20.75 2.23 13.63
C VAL A 190 -20.23 3.17 14.71
N GLN A 191 -18.92 3.43 14.74
CA GLN A 191 -18.26 4.27 15.74
C GLN A 191 -18.18 5.75 15.33
N GLY A 192 -18.55 6.09 14.10
CA GLY A 192 -18.44 7.45 13.57
C GLY A 192 -16.99 7.88 13.33
N LEU A 193 -16.09 6.94 13.01
CA LEU A 193 -14.69 7.27 12.69
C LEU A 193 -14.60 7.91 11.31
N GLU A 194 -13.83 8.97 11.22
CA GLU A 194 -13.58 9.66 9.95
C GLU A 194 -12.43 9.00 9.19
N LEU A 195 -12.77 8.27 8.14
CA LEU A 195 -11.80 7.75 7.17
C LEU A 195 -11.72 8.69 5.97
N ARG A 196 -10.51 9.14 5.64
CA ARG A 196 -10.25 9.96 4.46
C ARG A 196 -10.57 9.22 3.16
N SER A 197 -10.22 7.93 3.11
CA SER A 197 -10.49 7.01 2.02
C SER A 197 -11.45 5.89 2.46
N SER A 198 -12.29 5.42 1.54
CA SER A 198 -13.25 4.34 1.80
C SER A 198 -13.55 3.48 0.57
N GLN A 199 -12.88 3.74 -0.55
CA GLN A 199 -13.08 3.08 -1.83
C GLN A 199 -11.76 2.47 -2.31
N PRO A 200 -11.40 1.26 -1.85
CA PRO A 200 -10.18 0.61 -2.30
C PRO A 200 -10.22 0.35 -3.80
N ILE A 201 -9.11 0.65 -4.47
CA ILE A 201 -8.95 0.45 -5.89
C ILE A 201 -7.56 -0.12 -6.18
N THR A 202 -7.52 -1.33 -6.73
CA THR A 202 -6.24 -1.96 -7.05
C THR A 202 -5.65 -1.36 -8.31
N VAL A 203 -4.33 -1.17 -8.32
CA VAL A 203 -3.58 -0.60 -9.43
C VAL A 203 -2.35 -1.43 -9.74
N THR A 204 -2.04 -1.53 -11.03
CA THR A 204 -0.82 -2.20 -11.52
C THR A 204 0.19 -1.19 -12.05
N GLY A 205 1.46 -1.60 -12.12
CA GLY A 205 2.57 -0.82 -12.66
C GLY A 205 3.35 -0.03 -11.61
N ASP A 206 4.27 0.79 -12.09
CA ASP A 206 5.10 1.65 -11.25
C ASP A 206 4.37 2.95 -10.96
N TRP A 207 3.60 2.93 -9.88
CA TRP A 207 3.00 4.12 -9.31
C TRP A 207 4.00 4.81 -8.40
N ASP A 208 4.11 6.12 -8.54
CA ASP A 208 4.90 6.95 -7.65
C ASP A 208 4.14 7.10 -6.33
N LEU A 209 4.61 6.42 -5.26
CA LEU A 209 4.00 6.44 -3.94
C LEU A 209 3.94 7.85 -3.32
N SER A 210 4.70 8.83 -3.83
CA SER A 210 4.53 10.24 -3.45
C SER A 210 3.15 10.81 -3.81
N ILE A 211 2.31 10.05 -4.53
CA ILE A 211 0.91 10.40 -4.72
C ILE A 211 0.01 10.09 -3.52
N VAL A 212 0.36 9.17 -2.64
CA VAL A 212 -0.51 8.74 -1.53
C VAL A 212 -1.05 9.95 -0.72
N PRO A 213 -0.23 10.96 -0.35
CA PRO A 213 -0.74 12.17 0.32
C PRO A 213 -1.79 12.97 -0.49
N ARG A 214 -1.77 12.88 -1.83
CA ARG A 214 -2.76 13.55 -2.70
C ARG A 214 -4.09 12.80 -2.70
N PHE A 215 -4.05 11.47 -2.67
CA PHE A 215 -5.24 10.63 -2.52
C PHE A 215 -5.80 10.66 -1.10
N ALA A 216 -5.00 10.98 -0.08
CA ALA A 216 -5.49 11.24 1.28
C ALA A 216 -6.54 12.38 1.34
N SER A 217 -6.67 13.17 0.28
CA SER A 217 -7.72 14.18 0.14
C SER A 217 -8.94 13.69 -0.64
N THR A 218 -9.01 12.41 -0.97
CA THR A 218 -10.05 11.80 -1.79
C THR A 218 -10.58 10.52 -1.16
N ARG A 219 -11.79 10.10 -1.54
CA ARG A 219 -12.37 8.84 -1.04
C ARG A 219 -11.72 7.58 -1.63
N VAL A 220 -10.92 7.69 -2.68
CA VAL A 220 -10.27 6.56 -3.36
C VAL A 220 -8.97 6.17 -2.65
N ALA A 221 -8.82 4.87 -2.39
CA ALA A 221 -7.65 4.24 -1.79
C ALA A 221 -6.88 3.41 -2.83
N PRO A 222 -5.85 3.96 -3.50
CA PRO A 222 -5.05 3.19 -4.45
C PRO A 222 -4.22 2.12 -3.75
N LEU A 223 -4.40 0.86 -4.13
CA LEU A 223 -3.67 -0.29 -3.58
C LEU A 223 -2.74 -0.88 -4.64
N ARG A 224 -1.44 -0.85 -4.41
CA ARG A 224 -0.48 -1.29 -5.43
C ARG A 224 -0.39 -2.80 -5.46
N LEU A 225 -0.64 -3.38 -6.63
CA LEU A 225 -0.43 -4.81 -6.83
C LEU A 225 1.04 -5.09 -7.20
N PRO A 226 1.69 -6.08 -6.58
CA PRO A 226 3.02 -6.50 -6.97
C PRO A 226 3.01 -7.12 -8.39
N VAL A 227 4.13 -7.02 -9.12
CA VAL A 227 4.27 -7.59 -10.47
C VAL A 227 3.94 -9.08 -10.48
N GLY A 228 3.15 -9.58 -11.43
CA GLY A 228 2.81 -11.01 -11.52
C GLY A 228 1.79 -11.47 -10.48
N PHE A 229 1.09 -10.54 -9.83
CA PHE A 229 -0.04 -10.81 -8.93
C PHE A 229 -1.06 -11.77 -9.57
N GLU A 230 -1.31 -11.61 -10.86
CA GLU A 230 -2.24 -12.40 -11.64
C GLU A 230 -1.81 -13.86 -11.86
N ASN A 231 -0.58 -14.24 -11.56
CA ASN A 231 -0.10 -15.61 -11.79
C ASN A 231 0.36 -16.31 -10.50
N SER A 232 0.27 -15.63 -9.35
CA SER A 232 0.89 -16.10 -8.12
C SER A 232 -0.01 -15.89 -6.91
N LEU A 233 -0.54 -16.98 -6.35
CA LEU A 233 -1.26 -16.98 -5.07
C LEU A 233 -0.43 -16.36 -3.94
N TRP A 234 0.90 -16.51 -3.97
CA TRP A 234 1.82 -15.93 -2.97
C TRP A 234 1.79 -14.41 -2.92
N ARG A 235 1.27 -13.76 -3.96
CA ARG A 235 1.18 -12.30 -4.04
C ARG A 235 -0.17 -11.77 -3.59
N TRP A 236 -1.17 -12.63 -3.41
CA TRP A 236 -2.52 -12.21 -3.06
C TRP A 236 -2.60 -11.53 -1.68
N PRO A 237 -1.94 -12.05 -0.62
CA PRO A 237 -1.99 -11.41 0.69
C PRO A 237 -1.38 -10.01 0.77
N ALA A 238 -0.61 -9.58 -0.24
CA ALA A 238 -0.15 -8.19 -0.35
C ALA A 238 -1.32 -7.19 -0.36
N ILE A 239 -2.53 -7.58 -0.81
CA ILE A 239 -3.70 -6.70 -0.73
C ILE A 239 -4.01 -6.30 0.72
N ALA A 240 -3.93 -7.23 1.67
CA ALA A 240 -4.19 -6.91 3.08
C ALA A 240 -3.14 -5.94 3.64
N HIS A 241 -1.88 -6.06 3.18
CA HIS A 241 -0.80 -5.15 3.52
C HIS A 241 -1.06 -3.73 2.97
N GLU A 242 -1.41 -3.60 1.70
CA GLU A 242 -1.73 -2.30 1.09
C GLU A 242 -2.97 -1.64 1.73
N VAL A 243 -4.01 -2.42 2.05
CA VAL A 243 -5.19 -1.93 2.79
C VAL A 243 -4.79 -1.37 4.14
N ALA A 244 -3.81 -1.99 4.81
CA ALA A 244 -3.33 -1.52 6.10
C ALA A 244 -2.60 -0.18 5.99
N HIS A 245 -1.76 0.02 4.97
CA HIS A 245 -1.14 1.32 4.72
C HIS A 245 -2.19 2.41 4.52
N ASP A 246 -3.19 2.15 3.69
CA ASP A 246 -4.25 3.11 3.46
C ASP A 246 -5.05 3.39 4.74
N PHE A 247 -5.39 2.36 5.53
CA PHE A 247 -6.04 2.55 6.83
C PHE A 247 -5.19 3.36 7.82
N TYR A 248 -3.88 3.10 7.87
CA TYR A 248 -2.92 3.81 8.73
C TYR A 248 -2.93 5.32 8.47
N TYR A 249 -2.98 5.73 7.20
CA TYR A 249 -2.96 7.14 6.80
C TYR A 249 -4.34 7.78 6.65
N SER A 250 -5.40 6.97 6.52
CA SER A 250 -6.76 7.46 6.30
C SER A 250 -7.55 7.70 7.56
N LEU A 251 -7.28 6.95 8.64
CA LEU A 251 -7.90 7.20 9.94
C LEU A 251 -7.25 8.42 10.58
N ASP A 252 -8.05 9.46 10.82
CA ASP A 252 -7.52 10.72 11.33
C ASP A 252 -6.84 10.55 12.70
N GLY A 253 -5.63 11.11 12.82
CA GLY A 253 -4.82 11.06 14.04
C GLY A 253 -4.14 9.71 14.34
N LEU A 254 -4.39 8.63 13.58
CA LEU A 254 -3.87 7.29 13.92
C LEU A 254 -2.35 7.22 14.00
N GLU A 255 -1.66 7.69 12.95
CA GLU A 255 -0.20 7.74 12.89
C GLU A 255 0.39 8.50 14.09
N GLN A 256 -0.06 9.75 14.30
CA GLN A 256 0.43 10.61 15.38
C GLN A 256 0.23 9.95 16.75
N SER A 257 -0.95 9.39 16.99
CA SER A 257 -1.27 8.70 18.24
C SER A 257 -0.44 7.45 18.46
N LEU A 258 -0.20 6.65 17.41
CA LEU A 258 0.65 5.47 17.51
C LEU A 258 2.08 5.85 17.90
N HIS A 259 2.68 6.83 17.21
CA HIS A 259 4.01 7.35 17.55
C HIS A 259 4.09 7.88 18.99
N GLN A 260 3.09 8.64 19.44
CA GLN A 260 3.04 9.15 20.81
C GLN A 260 2.95 8.02 21.84
N ARG A 261 2.09 7.03 21.60
CA ARG A 261 1.87 5.89 22.51
C ARG A 261 3.07 4.94 22.59
N THR A 262 3.77 4.74 21.48
CA THR A 262 4.99 3.92 21.45
C THR A 262 6.23 4.71 21.86
N GLY A 263 6.15 6.05 21.92
CA GLY A 263 7.28 6.93 22.17
C GLY A 263 8.34 6.85 21.07
N LEU A 264 7.92 6.54 19.83
CA LEU A 264 8.83 6.31 18.70
C LEU A 264 8.82 7.52 17.75
N PRO A 265 9.97 7.96 17.23
CA PRO A 265 10.04 9.04 16.25
C PRO A 265 9.48 8.60 14.88
N THR A 266 9.09 9.54 14.03
CA THR A 266 8.64 9.24 12.65
C THR A 266 9.81 9.04 11.69
N GLU A 267 10.94 9.70 11.94
CA GLU A 267 12.14 9.59 11.13
C GLU A 267 13.35 9.32 12.02
N VAL A 268 14.35 8.65 11.46
CA VAL A 268 15.60 8.33 12.15
C VAL A 268 16.75 8.64 11.22
N GLU A 269 17.68 9.47 11.70
CA GLU A 269 18.93 9.73 10.99
C GLU A 269 19.89 8.56 11.14
N MET A 270 20.69 8.34 10.09
CA MET A 270 21.78 7.38 10.12
C MET A 270 22.82 7.83 11.16
N PRO A 271 23.26 6.94 12.08
CA PRO A 271 24.29 7.26 13.05
C PRO A 271 25.60 7.60 12.33
N GLU A 272 26.44 8.43 12.94
CA GLU A 272 27.75 8.76 12.38
C GLU A 272 28.79 7.71 12.77
N SER A 273 28.58 7.00 13.87
CA SER A 273 29.53 6.05 14.44
C SER A 273 28.85 4.87 15.13
N SER A 274 29.60 3.77 15.31
CA SER A 274 29.08 2.60 16.02
C SER A 274 28.79 2.88 17.50
N ALA A 275 29.34 3.95 18.06
CA ALA A 275 29.09 4.37 19.43
C ALA A 275 27.66 4.90 19.62
N GLU A 276 27.01 5.39 18.56
CA GLU A 276 25.63 5.88 18.58
C GLU A 276 24.59 4.77 18.44
N LEU A 277 25.01 3.52 18.21
CA LEU A 277 24.15 2.34 18.11
C LEU A 277 23.66 1.86 19.49
N GLU A 278 23.18 2.80 20.31
CA GLU A 278 22.64 2.54 21.64
C GLU A 278 21.17 2.07 21.58
N GLY A 279 20.66 1.58 22.71
CA GLY A 279 19.29 1.06 22.79
C GLY A 279 18.19 2.06 22.41
N ALA A 280 18.42 3.36 22.62
CA ALA A 280 17.48 4.41 22.23
C ALA A 280 17.39 4.55 20.69
N TRP A 281 18.53 4.55 19.99
CA TRP A 281 18.56 4.62 18.53
C TRP A 281 17.97 3.36 17.90
N LEU A 282 18.31 2.17 18.43
CA LEU A 282 17.74 0.91 17.96
C LEU A 282 16.22 0.85 18.13
N ARG A 283 15.68 1.43 19.21
CA ARG A 283 14.23 1.60 19.36
C ARG A 283 13.69 2.59 18.34
N GLY A 284 14.39 3.70 18.12
CA GLY A 284 14.05 4.71 17.12
C GLY A 284 13.76 4.11 15.74
N LEU A 285 14.55 3.12 15.29
CA LEU A 285 14.35 2.41 14.02
C LEU A 285 12.92 1.91 13.81
N PHE A 286 12.31 1.36 14.87
CA PHE A 286 10.94 0.85 14.81
C PHE A 286 9.90 1.94 14.62
N GLY A 287 10.25 3.20 14.90
CA GLY A 287 9.45 4.36 14.58
C GLY A 287 9.41 4.64 13.08
N ALA A 288 10.58 4.71 12.44
CA ALA A 288 10.68 4.86 10.98
C ALA A 288 10.00 3.69 10.23
N TRP A 289 10.05 2.48 10.81
CA TRP A 289 9.43 1.29 10.24
C TRP A 289 7.97 1.08 10.63
N LEU A 290 7.39 1.95 11.47
CA LEU A 290 6.08 1.72 12.06
C LEU A 290 4.95 1.48 11.04
N PRO A 291 4.89 2.20 9.89
CA PRO A 291 3.87 1.94 8.88
C PRO A 291 3.94 0.51 8.30
N GLU A 292 5.14 0.03 7.99
CA GLU A 292 5.37 -1.33 7.46
C GLU A 292 5.07 -2.41 8.51
N ILE A 293 5.48 -2.17 9.76
CA ILE A 293 5.20 -3.08 10.88
C ILE A 293 3.69 -3.17 11.11
N PHE A 294 3.00 -2.03 11.10
CA PHE A 294 1.55 -1.98 11.21
C PHE A 294 0.88 -2.79 10.09
N ALA A 295 1.36 -2.63 8.85
CA ALA A 295 0.81 -3.34 7.71
C ALA A 295 1.04 -4.85 7.76
N ASP A 296 2.19 -5.31 8.25
CA ASP A 296 2.45 -6.74 8.49
C ASP A 296 1.60 -7.32 9.63
N VAL A 297 1.42 -6.57 10.71
CA VAL A 297 0.53 -6.96 11.81
C VAL A 297 -0.90 -7.09 11.30
N PHE A 298 -1.39 -6.10 10.56
CA PHE A 298 -2.71 -6.08 9.98
C PHE A 298 -2.95 -7.27 9.03
N GLY A 299 -2.02 -7.49 8.10
CA GLY A 299 -2.08 -8.61 7.16
C GLY A 299 -2.11 -9.97 7.87
N THR A 300 -1.29 -10.12 8.91
CA THR A 300 -1.24 -11.35 9.72
C THR A 300 -2.50 -11.53 10.57
N VAL A 301 -3.04 -10.47 11.17
CA VAL A 301 -4.32 -10.54 11.91
C VAL A 301 -5.46 -10.93 10.98
N SER A 302 -5.51 -10.37 9.77
CA SER A 302 -6.61 -10.58 8.83
C SER A 302 -6.59 -11.97 8.16
N LEU A 303 -5.40 -12.48 7.82
CA LEU A 303 -5.25 -13.70 7.00
C LEU A 303 -4.51 -14.85 7.68
N GLY A 304 -4.03 -14.62 8.92
CA GLY A 304 -3.36 -15.64 9.72
C GLY A 304 -2.14 -16.23 9.01
N PRO A 305 -1.94 -17.57 9.07
CA PRO A 305 -0.76 -18.23 8.52
C PRO A 305 -0.54 -18.01 7.01
N ALA A 306 -1.59 -17.68 6.24
CA ALA A 306 -1.46 -17.46 4.80
C ALA A 306 -0.64 -16.20 4.46
N TYR A 307 -0.76 -15.15 5.27
CA TYR A 307 0.06 -13.94 5.12
C TYR A 307 1.53 -14.26 5.35
N VAL A 308 1.81 -14.95 6.46
CA VAL A 308 3.18 -15.31 6.86
C VAL A 308 3.83 -16.27 5.85
N GLU A 309 3.10 -17.28 5.36
CA GLU A 309 3.60 -18.16 4.28
C GLU A 309 3.89 -17.36 2.99
N SER A 310 3.09 -16.33 2.68
CA SER A 310 3.35 -15.47 1.51
C SER A 310 4.61 -14.61 1.70
N MET A 311 4.86 -14.08 2.90
CA MET A 311 6.12 -13.42 3.23
C MET A 311 7.30 -14.38 3.12
N ALA A 312 7.19 -15.60 3.66
CA ALA A 312 8.23 -16.63 3.55
C ALA A 312 8.63 -16.84 2.09
N ARG A 313 7.66 -17.00 1.19
CA ARG A 313 7.91 -17.22 -0.24
C ARG A 313 8.49 -16.00 -0.94
N THR A 314 7.98 -14.81 -0.62
CA THR A 314 8.36 -13.56 -1.30
C THR A 314 9.75 -13.11 -0.92
N PHE A 315 10.14 -13.30 0.34
CA PHE A 315 11.44 -12.88 0.85
C PHE A 315 12.50 -13.98 0.86
N ARG A 316 12.14 -15.21 0.46
CA ARG A 316 13.06 -16.36 0.40
C ARG A 316 14.27 -16.04 -0.47
N ASN A 317 15.46 -16.11 0.13
CA ASN A 317 16.73 -15.92 -0.57
C ASN A 317 17.82 -16.86 0.00
N PRO A 318 17.73 -18.18 -0.23
CA PRO A 318 18.68 -19.15 0.30
C PRO A 318 20.08 -18.99 -0.30
N ASP A 319 20.19 -18.41 -1.50
CA ASP A 319 21.48 -18.17 -2.17
C ASP A 319 22.23 -16.97 -1.58
N SER A 320 21.56 -16.10 -0.83
CA SER A 320 22.16 -14.93 -0.17
C SER A 320 21.40 -14.59 1.12
N PRO A 321 21.45 -15.47 2.13
CA PRO A 321 20.58 -15.36 3.29
C PRO A 321 20.82 -14.09 4.12
N GLN A 322 22.05 -13.56 4.11
CA GLN A 322 22.41 -12.31 4.78
C GLN A 322 21.61 -11.11 4.23
N HIS A 323 21.22 -11.13 2.95
CA HIS A 323 20.43 -10.05 2.35
C HIS A 323 19.06 -9.89 3.00
N THR A 324 18.51 -10.96 3.61
CA THR A 324 17.24 -10.89 4.34
C THR A 324 17.33 -10.13 5.67
N ALA A 325 18.54 -9.88 6.16
CA ALA A 325 18.82 -9.22 7.43
C ALA A 325 19.53 -7.85 7.27
N VAL A 326 19.62 -7.34 6.05
CA VAL A 326 20.21 -6.02 5.77
C VAL A 326 19.22 -4.92 6.15
N ILE A 327 19.71 -3.93 6.90
CA ILE A 327 19.04 -2.67 7.15
C ILE A 327 19.49 -1.66 6.07
N LEU A 328 18.53 -1.10 5.34
CA LEU A 328 18.78 -0.18 4.24
C LEU A 328 18.67 1.29 4.68
N GLN A 329 19.17 2.19 3.82
CA GLN A 329 19.14 3.64 4.03
C GLN A 329 18.67 4.37 2.78
N ASP A 330 17.95 5.48 2.95
CA ASP A 330 17.67 6.44 1.89
C ASP A 330 18.35 7.79 2.17
N GLY A 331 19.50 7.99 1.54
CA GLY A 331 20.28 9.20 1.71
C GLY A 331 20.89 9.29 3.11
N ARG A 332 20.34 10.17 3.96
CA ARG A 332 20.76 10.33 5.37
C ARG A 332 19.77 9.71 6.36
N LEU A 333 18.62 9.26 5.87
CA LEU A 333 17.56 8.67 6.67
C LEU A 333 17.62 7.16 6.54
N MET A 334 17.10 6.49 7.56
CA MET A 334 16.83 5.05 7.49
C MET A 334 15.77 4.76 6.44
N ASP A 335 15.92 3.64 5.73
CA ASP A 335 14.87 3.14 4.84
C ASP A 335 13.62 2.79 5.67
N GLU A 336 12.43 3.06 5.12
CA GLU A 336 11.15 2.81 5.77
C GLU A 336 10.81 1.31 5.93
N HIS A 337 11.53 0.43 5.23
CA HIS A 337 11.30 -1.01 5.28
C HIS A 337 12.24 -1.71 6.27
N PRO A 338 11.68 -2.38 7.31
CA PRO A 338 12.47 -3.26 8.15
C PRO A 338 13.02 -4.45 7.34
N PRO A 339 14.16 -5.05 7.77
CA PRO A 339 14.72 -6.23 7.12
C PRO A 339 13.70 -7.38 7.05
N ALA A 340 13.70 -8.12 5.94
CA ALA A 340 12.73 -9.18 5.69
C ALA A 340 12.68 -10.25 6.81
N ARG A 341 13.82 -10.63 7.38
CA ARG A 341 13.90 -11.55 8.52
C ARG A 341 13.18 -11.00 9.75
N LEU A 342 13.29 -9.70 10.01
CA LEU A 342 12.63 -9.05 11.15
C LEU A 342 11.12 -8.99 10.93
N ARG A 343 10.69 -8.60 9.72
CA ARG A 343 9.28 -8.62 9.30
C ARG A 343 8.65 -10.01 9.49
N PHE A 344 9.35 -11.04 9.01
CA PHE A 344 8.90 -12.43 9.16
C PHE A 344 8.80 -12.85 10.64
N PHE A 345 9.81 -12.53 11.45
CA PHE A 345 9.78 -12.77 12.90
C PHE A 345 8.58 -12.09 13.58
N MET A 346 8.32 -10.82 13.27
CA MET A 346 7.18 -10.09 13.84
C MET A 346 5.85 -10.75 13.48
N ALA A 347 5.70 -11.19 12.22
CA ALA A 347 4.50 -11.88 11.77
C ALA A 347 4.28 -13.22 12.50
N THR A 348 5.33 -14.01 12.78
CA THR A 348 5.18 -15.23 13.60
C THR A 348 4.80 -14.91 15.04
N ARG A 349 5.25 -13.78 15.61
CA ARG A 349 4.77 -13.31 16.93
C ARG A 349 3.28 -12.96 16.93
N VAL A 350 2.78 -12.30 15.89
CA VAL A 350 1.34 -12.05 15.72
C VAL A 350 0.56 -13.37 15.66
N LEU A 351 1.07 -14.39 14.97
CA LEU A 351 0.43 -15.73 14.96
C LEU A 351 0.35 -16.35 16.36
N HIS A 352 1.33 -16.14 17.23
CA HIS A 352 1.20 -16.58 18.63
C HIS A 352 0.03 -15.88 19.33
N HIS A 353 -0.17 -14.58 19.14
CA HIS A 353 -1.33 -13.88 19.71
C HIS A 353 -2.68 -14.39 19.16
N LEU A 354 -2.71 -14.89 17.92
CA LEU A 354 -3.88 -15.54 17.32
C LEU A 354 -4.11 -16.99 17.79
N GLY A 355 -3.26 -17.50 18.69
CA GLY A 355 -3.30 -18.89 19.18
C GLY A 355 -2.80 -19.93 18.17
N ARG A 356 -2.04 -19.51 17.14
CA ARG A 356 -1.45 -20.37 16.11
C ARG A 356 0.01 -20.69 16.41
N HIS A 357 0.28 -21.12 17.65
CA HIS A 357 1.65 -21.28 18.15
C HIS A 357 2.45 -22.32 17.35
N ASN A 358 1.83 -23.45 17.00
CA ASN A 358 2.53 -24.51 16.26
C ASN A 358 2.85 -24.05 14.84
N GLU A 359 1.88 -23.47 14.13
CA GLU A 359 2.11 -22.95 12.79
C GLU A 359 3.16 -21.83 12.77
N ALA A 360 3.18 -20.96 13.80
CA ALA A 360 4.19 -19.92 13.95
C ALA A 360 5.60 -20.49 14.11
N ASN A 361 5.75 -21.50 14.98
CA ASN A 361 7.03 -22.19 15.21
C ASN A 361 7.49 -22.91 13.93
N ASP A 362 6.61 -23.68 13.29
CA ASP A 362 6.92 -24.42 12.06
C ASP A 362 7.34 -23.47 10.92
N LEU A 363 6.70 -22.30 10.80
CA LEU A 363 7.07 -21.26 9.85
C LEU A 363 8.44 -20.65 10.16
N TRP A 364 8.72 -20.35 11.42
CA TRP A 364 10.00 -19.81 11.87
C TRP A 364 11.15 -20.79 11.68
N GLU A 365 10.98 -22.05 12.06
CA GLU A 365 11.98 -23.11 11.89
C GLU A 365 12.31 -23.34 10.42
N ARG A 366 11.30 -23.37 9.54
CA ARG A 366 11.52 -23.46 8.09
C ARG A 366 12.30 -22.27 7.55
N TRP A 367 11.99 -21.05 7.98
CA TRP A 367 12.71 -19.85 7.58
C TRP A 367 14.18 -19.89 8.00
N GLU A 368 14.47 -20.25 9.25
CA GLU A 368 15.83 -20.37 9.77
C GLU A 368 16.61 -21.50 9.06
N SER A 369 15.93 -22.58 8.68
CA SER A 369 16.54 -23.65 7.86
C SER A 369 16.90 -23.18 6.45
N ASP A 370 16.03 -22.39 5.80
CA ASP A 370 16.29 -21.83 4.46
C ASP A 370 17.38 -20.73 4.49
N HIS A 371 17.61 -20.09 5.64
CA HIS A 371 18.55 -18.98 5.80
C HIS A 371 19.58 -19.24 6.91
N SER A 372 20.15 -20.45 6.91
CA SER A 372 21.07 -20.90 7.96
C SER A 372 22.28 -19.94 8.12
N GLY A 373 22.68 -19.69 9.37
CA GLY A 373 23.86 -18.88 9.70
C GLY A 373 23.61 -17.38 9.84
N VAL A 374 22.38 -16.90 9.60
CA VAL A 374 22.02 -15.50 9.86
C VAL A 374 21.69 -15.33 11.35
N ARG A 375 22.56 -14.62 12.07
CA ARG A 375 22.41 -14.32 13.52
C ARG A 375 22.49 -12.84 13.84
N LEU A 376 22.81 -12.02 12.84
CA LEU A 376 22.98 -10.59 12.97
C LEU A 376 22.13 -9.88 11.93
N TYR A 377 21.70 -8.67 12.24
CA TYR A 377 21.25 -7.71 11.25
C TYR A 377 22.41 -6.82 10.83
N TYR A 378 22.47 -6.46 9.55
CA TYR A 378 23.64 -5.78 8.98
C TYR A 378 23.27 -4.34 8.62
N LEU A 379 23.94 -3.38 9.27
CA LEU A 379 23.78 -1.94 9.02
C LEU A 379 25.01 -1.41 8.28
N PRO A 380 24.87 -0.75 7.12
CA PRO A 380 26.00 -0.11 6.44
C PRO A 380 26.34 1.21 7.15
N LEU A 381 27.51 1.29 7.77
CA LEU A 381 27.95 2.45 8.54
C LEU A 381 29.42 2.77 8.24
N GLY A 382 29.70 4.01 7.81
CA GLY A 382 31.08 4.45 7.54
C GLY A 382 31.81 3.64 6.44
N GLY A 383 31.07 3.02 5.51
CA GLY A 383 31.63 2.13 4.48
C GLY A 383 31.93 0.71 4.96
N GLN A 384 31.54 0.36 6.19
CA GLN A 384 31.64 -0.97 6.76
C GLN A 384 30.25 -1.54 7.08
N TRP A 385 30.17 -2.85 7.28
CA TRP A 385 28.95 -3.51 7.77
C TRP A 385 29.07 -3.75 9.26
N VAL A 386 28.18 -3.12 10.04
CA VAL A 386 28.08 -3.34 11.49
C VAL A 386 26.99 -4.38 11.75
N GLY A 387 27.33 -5.40 12.52
CA GLY A 387 26.40 -6.44 12.96
C GLY A 387 25.65 -6.01 14.22
N LEU A 388 24.32 -6.12 14.19
CA LEU A 388 23.44 -5.92 15.32
C LEU A 388 22.90 -7.27 15.79
N ALA A 389 22.97 -7.55 17.10
CA ALA A 389 22.47 -8.79 17.68
C ALA A 389 20.97 -8.94 17.44
N ASP A 390 20.54 -10.13 17.01
CA ASP A 390 19.14 -10.35 16.69
C ASP A 390 18.25 -10.41 17.94
N GLU A 391 18.77 -10.87 19.08
CA GLU A 391 18.03 -10.94 20.33
C GLU A 391 17.54 -9.56 20.78
N THR A 392 18.37 -8.53 20.59
CA THR A 392 18.01 -7.15 20.92
C THR A 392 16.88 -6.63 20.04
N LEU A 393 16.99 -6.81 18.72
CA LEU A 393 15.96 -6.35 17.78
C LEU A 393 14.66 -7.16 17.93
N HIS A 394 14.75 -8.47 18.13
CA HIS A 394 13.61 -9.35 18.39
C HIS A 394 12.89 -9.01 19.69
N SER A 395 13.61 -8.61 20.74
CA SER A 395 13.03 -8.17 22.01
C SER A 395 12.23 -6.86 21.88
N ILE A 396 12.79 -5.87 21.17
CA ILE A 396 12.09 -4.61 20.86
C ILE A 396 10.85 -4.90 20.01
N ALA A 397 11.03 -5.70 18.95
CA ALA A 397 9.95 -6.10 18.05
C ALA A 397 8.80 -6.77 18.81
N SER A 398 9.09 -7.76 19.66
CA SER A 398 8.06 -8.47 20.43
C SER A 398 7.28 -7.50 21.34
N SER A 399 7.98 -6.58 22.00
CA SER A 399 7.33 -5.57 22.86
C SER A 399 6.40 -4.64 22.06
N LEU A 400 6.79 -4.27 20.84
CA LEU A 400 5.96 -3.45 19.95
C LEU A 400 4.74 -4.22 19.44
N ILE A 401 4.91 -5.50 19.08
CA ILE A 401 3.80 -6.36 18.66
C ILE A 401 2.77 -6.53 19.79
N ASP A 402 3.20 -6.70 21.03
CA ASP A 402 2.31 -6.72 22.19
C ASP A 402 1.47 -5.42 22.27
N VAL A 403 2.10 -4.27 22.04
CA VAL A 403 1.40 -2.97 22.02
C VAL A 403 0.38 -2.91 20.90
N LEU A 404 0.77 -3.27 19.67
CA LEU A 404 -0.11 -3.15 18.50
C LEU A 404 -1.29 -4.12 18.57
N VAL A 405 -1.07 -5.34 19.05
CA VAL A 405 -2.06 -6.41 19.01
C VAL A 405 -2.96 -6.43 20.25
N GLN A 406 -2.39 -6.23 21.45
CA GLN A 406 -3.11 -6.47 22.71
C GLN A 406 -3.63 -5.20 23.39
N ARG A 407 -3.09 -4.01 23.08
CA ARG A 407 -3.61 -2.78 23.72
C ARG A 407 -4.86 -2.30 23.00
N ALA A 408 -5.76 -1.67 23.76
CA ALA A 408 -6.91 -0.94 23.24
C ALA A 408 -6.46 0.36 22.56
N TRP A 409 -7.11 0.72 21.45
CA TRP A 409 -6.73 1.87 20.64
C TRP A 409 -7.78 2.97 20.80
N PRO A 410 -7.45 4.12 21.41
CA PRO A 410 -8.39 5.24 21.52
C PRO A 410 -8.96 5.67 20.17
N GLU A 411 -8.15 5.61 19.11
CA GLU A 411 -8.52 5.96 17.73
C GLU A 411 -9.54 4.98 17.13
N LEU A 412 -9.65 3.80 17.74
CA LEU A 412 -10.64 2.78 17.40
C LEU A 412 -11.70 2.68 18.51
N GLU A 413 -11.99 3.75 19.25
CA GLU A 413 -12.94 3.76 20.39
C GLU A 413 -12.63 2.68 21.45
N GLY A 414 -11.34 2.46 21.70
CA GLY A 414 -10.85 1.48 22.67
C GLY A 414 -10.85 0.03 22.18
N PHE A 415 -11.16 -0.24 20.91
CA PHE A 415 -11.03 -1.58 20.37
C PHE A 415 -9.55 -1.99 20.26
N GLN A 416 -9.28 -3.27 20.54
CA GLN A 416 -8.04 -3.92 20.12
C GLN A 416 -8.20 -4.33 18.66
N LEU A 417 -7.09 -4.37 17.91
CA LEU A 417 -7.12 -4.83 16.51
C LEU A 417 -7.74 -6.24 16.39
N LEU A 418 -7.43 -7.15 17.33
CA LEU A 418 -8.00 -8.50 17.38
C LEU A 418 -9.52 -8.54 17.62
N ASN A 419 -10.08 -7.48 18.20
CA ASN A 419 -11.47 -7.44 18.63
C ASN A 419 -12.38 -6.73 17.62
N ILE A 420 -11.84 -6.27 16.48
CA ILE A 420 -12.67 -5.72 15.40
C ILE A 420 -13.52 -6.87 14.82
N PRO A 421 -14.86 -6.80 14.89
CA PRO A 421 -15.73 -7.89 14.47
C PRO A 421 -15.50 -8.28 13.00
N GLY A 422 -15.32 -9.57 12.76
CA GLY A 422 -15.08 -10.12 11.43
C GLY A 422 -13.70 -9.78 10.87
N PHE A 423 -12.82 -9.08 11.59
CA PHE A 423 -11.48 -8.75 11.09
C PHE A 423 -10.47 -9.87 11.34
N ALA A 424 -10.34 -10.32 12.59
CA ALA A 424 -9.27 -11.22 13.02
C ALA A 424 -9.47 -12.68 12.59
N TYR A 425 -8.37 -13.33 12.23
CA TYR A 425 -8.28 -14.75 11.91
C TYR A 425 -8.22 -15.59 13.19
N LEU A 426 -9.40 -15.89 13.77
CA LEU A 426 -9.52 -16.66 15.00
C LEU A 426 -9.80 -18.15 14.70
N HIS A 427 -10.29 -18.88 15.71
CA HIS A 427 -10.49 -20.33 15.64
C HIS A 427 -11.53 -20.75 14.59
N GLY A 428 -12.64 -20.00 14.50
CA GLY A 428 -13.72 -20.28 13.53
C GLY A 428 -13.25 -20.05 12.10
N GLU A 429 -12.59 -18.92 11.87
CA GLU A 429 -11.99 -18.54 10.59
C GLU A 429 -10.97 -19.60 10.16
N HIS A 430 -10.11 -20.05 11.07
CA HIS A 430 -9.13 -21.11 10.77
C HIS A 430 -9.79 -22.43 10.36
N ALA A 431 -10.84 -22.86 11.06
CA ALA A 431 -11.57 -24.08 10.71
C ALA A 431 -12.20 -23.97 9.30
N GLU A 432 -12.76 -22.81 8.99
CA GLU A 432 -13.36 -22.52 7.68
C GLU A 432 -12.31 -22.47 6.57
N VAL A 433 -11.18 -21.82 6.78
CA VAL A 433 -10.05 -21.83 5.84
C VAL A 433 -9.57 -23.25 5.57
N ARG A 434 -9.44 -24.11 6.59
CA ARG A 434 -9.08 -25.52 6.37
C ARG A 434 -10.12 -26.29 5.57
N ARG A 435 -11.40 -25.97 5.72
CA ARG A 435 -12.49 -26.56 4.91
C ARG A 435 -12.35 -26.13 3.44
N LEU A 436 -12.22 -24.83 3.19
CA LEU A 436 -12.05 -24.26 1.85
C LEU A 436 -10.78 -24.77 1.17
N MET A 437 -9.68 -24.89 1.90
CA MET A 437 -8.38 -25.39 1.42
C MET A 437 -8.52 -26.76 0.77
N ARG A 438 -9.27 -27.68 1.40
CA ARG A 438 -9.50 -29.03 0.87
C ARG A 438 -10.31 -29.02 -0.43
N SER A 439 -11.30 -28.14 -0.54
CA SER A 439 -12.13 -28.00 -1.74
C SER A 439 -11.36 -27.37 -2.90
N LEU A 440 -10.62 -26.30 -2.62
CA LEU A 440 -9.78 -25.64 -3.62
C LEU A 440 -8.68 -26.56 -4.16
N ALA A 441 -8.07 -27.39 -3.29
CA ALA A 441 -7.11 -28.41 -3.70
C ALA A 441 -7.71 -29.48 -4.66
N ARG A 442 -9.03 -29.68 -4.66
CA ARG A 442 -9.73 -30.53 -5.62
C ARG A 442 -10.19 -29.78 -6.89
N GLY A 443 -9.83 -28.51 -7.02
CA GLY A 443 -10.25 -27.66 -8.14
C GLY A 443 -11.70 -27.17 -8.05
N GLU A 444 -12.37 -27.36 -6.91
CA GLU A 444 -13.76 -26.97 -6.70
C GLU A 444 -13.91 -25.46 -6.54
N THR A 445 -15.00 -24.91 -7.08
CA THR A 445 -15.45 -23.55 -6.75
C THR A 445 -16.10 -23.56 -5.38
N VAL A 446 -15.70 -22.63 -4.52
CA VAL A 446 -16.18 -22.51 -3.15
C VAL A 446 -16.99 -21.22 -2.96
N ASN A 447 -17.74 -21.16 -1.86
CA ASN A 447 -18.40 -19.96 -1.39
C ASN A 447 -17.94 -19.69 0.06
N GLY A 448 -17.70 -18.42 0.38
CA GLY A 448 -17.18 -17.98 1.67
C GLY A 448 -16.71 -16.52 1.60
N ASP A 449 -16.21 -16.00 2.73
CA ASP A 449 -15.52 -14.71 2.76
C ASP A 449 -14.29 -14.77 1.83
N VAL A 450 -14.11 -13.75 1.00
CA VAL A 450 -13.03 -13.69 0.00
C VAL A 450 -11.66 -13.74 0.66
N ARG A 451 -11.49 -13.18 1.86
CA ARG A 451 -10.24 -13.28 2.63
C ARG A 451 -9.91 -14.73 2.99
N TRP A 452 -10.94 -15.49 3.37
CA TRP A 452 -10.78 -16.91 3.71
C TRP A 452 -10.52 -17.76 2.48
N ILE A 453 -11.13 -17.45 1.33
CA ILE A 453 -10.81 -18.09 0.05
C ILE A 453 -9.36 -17.81 -0.34
N MET A 454 -8.91 -16.55 -0.22
CA MET A 454 -7.51 -16.16 -0.47
C MET A 454 -6.54 -16.91 0.46
N ALA A 455 -6.80 -16.91 1.77
CA ALA A 455 -5.97 -17.62 2.73
C ALA A 455 -5.94 -19.14 2.47
N ALA A 456 -7.10 -19.73 2.17
CA ALA A 456 -7.23 -21.15 1.84
C ALA A 456 -6.48 -21.54 0.56
N ALA A 457 -6.52 -20.67 -0.47
CA ALA A 457 -5.81 -20.90 -1.71
C ALA A 457 -4.28 -20.90 -1.50
N VAL A 458 -3.77 -19.92 -0.75
CA VAL A 458 -2.34 -19.84 -0.41
C VAL A 458 -1.90 -21.09 0.37
N LEU A 459 -2.62 -21.46 1.42
CA LEU A 459 -2.25 -22.61 2.25
C LEU A 459 -2.42 -23.94 1.50
N ALA A 460 -3.42 -24.07 0.61
CA ALA A 460 -3.57 -25.24 -0.25
C ALA A 460 -2.38 -25.37 -1.20
N ALA A 461 -1.97 -24.27 -1.85
CA ALA A 461 -0.84 -24.27 -2.76
C ALA A 461 0.46 -24.56 -2.00
N ALA A 462 0.61 -24.08 -0.76
CA ALA A 462 1.80 -24.32 0.05
C ALA A 462 1.93 -25.80 0.43
N ALA A 463 0.80 -26.44 0.77
CA ALA A 463 0.72 -27.86 1.06
C ALA A 463 0.88 -28.74 -0.19
N GLN A 464 0.44 -28.27 -1.36
CA GLN A 464 0.48 -29.01 -2.63
C GLN A 464 0.96 -28.13 -3.79
N PRO A 465 2.27 -27.82 -3.88
CA PRO A 465 2.81 -26.87 -4.86
C PRO A 465 2.55 -27.26 -6.32
N SER A 466 2.49 -28.57 -6.61
CA SER A 466 2.19 -29.08 -7.96
C SER A 466 0.78 -28.74 -8.45
N LEU A 467 -0.14 -28.39 -7.55
CA LEU A 467 -1.52 -28.01 -7.87
C LEU A 467 -1.74 -26.50 -7.94
N HIS A 468 -0.68 -25.68 -7.82
CA HIS A 468 -0.77 -24.21 -7.74
C HIS A 468 -1.71 -23.59 -8.78
N ASN A 469 -1.54 -23.91 -10.06
CA ASN A 469 -2.37 -23.35 -11.13
C ASN A 469 -3.84 -23.78 -11.03
N SER A 470 -4.10 -25.05 -10.69
CA SER A 470 -5.47 -25.56 -10.52
C SER A 470 -6.17 -24.90 -9.32
N ILE A 471 -5.42 -24.65 -8.23
CA ILE A 471 -5.92 -23.96 -7.03
C ILE A 471 -6.19 -22.48 -7.35
N LEU A 472 -5.27 -21.83 -8.06
CA LEU A 472 -5.41 -20.44 -8.52
C LEU A 472 -6.68 -20.26 -9.36
N ASP A 473 -6.89 -21.14 -10.33
CA ASP A 473 -8.08 -21.09 -11.19
C ASP A 473 -9.37 -21.34 -10.40
N ALA A 474 -9.37 -22.28 -9.46
CA ALA A 474 -10.51 -22.55 -8.59
C ALA A 474 -10.83 -21.37 -7.67
N ALA A 475 -9.81 -20.73 -7.10
CA ALA A 475 -9.95 -19.56 -6.25
C ALA A 475 -10.51 -18.36 -7.04
N ARG A 476 -10.02 -18.12 -8.26
CA ARG A 476 -10.56 -17.09 -9.16
C ARG A 476 -12.04 -17.30 -9.49
N ARG A 477 -12.45 -18.52 -9.84
CA ARG A 477 -13.88 -18.84 -10.04
C ARG A 477 -14.73 -18.61 -8.78
N SER A 478 -14.12 -18.65 -7.60
CA SER A 478 -14.78 -18.46 -6.31
C SER A 478 -14.88 -16.98 -5.92
N ILE A 479 -13.98 -16.13 -6.43
CA ILE A 479 -13.92 -14.69 -6.17
C ILE A 479 -14.43 -13.98 -7.43
N VAL A 480 -15.70 -13.59 -7.45
CA VAL A 480 -16.30 -12.95 -8.62
C VAL A 480 -16.23 -11.43 -8.47
N GLY A 481 -15.40 -10.79 -9.30
CA GLY A 481 -15.31 -9.33 -9.41
C GLY A 481 -16.53 -8.67 -10.07
N ILE A 482 -16.62 -7.33 -9.96
CA ILE A 482 -17.69 -6.54 -10.58
C ILE A 482 -17.53 -6.55 -12.11
N GLY A 483 -18.63 -6.76 -12.83
CA GLY A 483 -18.67 -6.71 -14.30
C GLY A 483 -18.36 -8.05 -14.96
N GLU A 484 -18.20 -9.13 -14.19
CA GLU A 484 -18.02 -10.48 -14.73
C GLU A 484 -19.31 -11.27 -14.69
N GLU A 485 -19.73 -11.77 -15.86
CA GLU A 485 -20.74 -12.82 -15.92
C GLU A 485 -20.13 -14.10 -15.37
N ARG A 486 -20.75 -14.64 -14.33
CA ARG A 486 -20.41 -15.96 -13.80
C ARG A 486 -20.65 -16.98 -14.90
N LYS A 487 -19.60 -17.39 -15.62
CA LYS A 487 -19.67 -18.58 -16.48
C LYS A 487 -19.97 -19.75 -15.57
N MET A 488 -21.25 -20.09 -15.45
CA MET A 488 -21.69 -21.26 -14.71
C MET A 488 -21.15 -22.47 -15.44
N VAL A 489 -19.99 -22.97 -14.99
CA VAL A 489 -19.51 -24.29 -15.37
C VAL A 489 -20.61 -25.25 -14.95
N GLY A 490 -21.15 -25.98 -15.93
CA GLY A 490 -22.46 -26.65 -15.86
C GLY A 490 -22.79 -27.24 -14.50
N GLU A 491 -24.01 -26.96 -14.03
CA GLU A 491 -24.56 -27.31 -12.72
C GLU A 491 -23.99 -28.61 -12.17
N THR A 492 -22.91 -28.50 -11.38
CA THR A 492 -22.57 -29.54 -10.43
C THR A 492 -23.74 -29.60 -9.48
N LYS A 493 -24.52 -30.70 -9.55
CA LYS A 493 -25.71 -30.98 -8.74
C LYS A 493 -25.50 -30.38 -7.36
N ARG A 494 -26.17 -29.26 -7.07
CA ARG A 494 -26.16 -28.63 -5.75
C ARG A 494 -26.48 -29.74 -4.74
N PRO A 495 -25.65 -29.98 -3.72
CA PRO A 495 -26.08 -30.74 -2.57
C PRO A 495 -27.38 -30.10 -2.09
N SER A 496 -28.45 -30.89 -1.94
CA SER A 496 -29.75 -30.38 -1.51
C SER A 496 -29.57 -29.55 -0.24
N GLU A 497 -29.90 -28.25 -0.30
CA GLU A 497 -29.84 -27.38 0.86
C GLU A 497 -30.68 -27.98 2.00
N PRO A 498 -30.11 -28.11 3.22
CA PRO A 498 -30.88 -28.58 4.36
C PRO A 498 -31.99 -27.58 4.68
N GLN A 499 -33.24 -28.02 4.51
CA GLN A 499 -34.45 -27.18 4.52
C GLN A 499 -34.85 -26.58 5.88
N SER A 500 -34.05 -26.68 6.94
CA SER A 500 -34.33 -25.94 8.17
C SER A 500 -33.11 -25.78 9.07
N ILE A 501 -33.08 -24.68 9.84
CA ILE A 501 -32.12 -24.44 10.93
C ILE A 501 -32.11 -25.63 11.90
N ALA A 502 -33.27 -26.24 12.15
CA ALA A 502 -33.39 -27.43 12.99
C ALA A 502 -32.65 -28.64 12.39
N ALA A 503 -32.71 -28.86 11.07
CA ALA A 503 -31.97 -29.94 10.41
C ALA A 503 -30.46 -29.70 10.45
N GLN A 504 -30.01 -28.45 10.31
CA GLN A 504 -28.60 -28.09 10.46
C GLN A 504 -28.12 -28.31 11.90
N LEU A 505 -28.91 -27.90 12.90
CA LEU A 505 -28.60 -28.13 14.31
C LEU A 505 -28.51 -29.63 14.63
N VAL A 506 -29.47 -30.44 14.19
CA VAL A 506 -29.45 -31.89 14.41
C VAL A 506 -28.25 -32.54 13.71
N THR A 507 -27.85 -32.05 12.55
CA THR A 507 -26.67 -32.56 11.83
C THR A 507 -25.37 -32.19 12.54
N SER A 508 -25.24 -30.94 13.02
CA SER A 508 -24.09 -30.50 13.82
C SER A 508 -24.02 -31.24 15.16
N LEU A 509 -25.14 -31.46 15.84
CA LEU A 509 -25.20 -32.22 17.11
C LEU A 509 -24.85 -33.72 16.97
N ARG A 510 -24.79 -34.26 15.74
CA ARG A 510 -24.28 -35.63 15.49
C ARG A 510 -22.76 -35.70 15.38
N GLN A 511 -22.07 -34.56 15.31
CA GLN A 511 -20.61 -34.52 15.31
C GLN A 511 -20.10 -34.35 16.75
N PRO A 512 -19.34 -35.31 17.31
CA PRO A 512 -18.89 -35.27 18.71
C PRO A 512 -18.18 -33.95 19.08
N ARG A 513 -17.40 -33.42 18.14
CA ARG A 513 -16.62 -32.19 18.31
C ARG A 513 -17.48 -30.92 18.39
N ALA A 514 -18.57 -30.86 17.64
CA ALA A 514 -19.52 -29.74 17.71
C ALA A 514 -20.30 -29.76 19.04
N LEU A 515 -20.49 -30.93 19.63
CA LEU A 515 -21.08 -31.07 20.96
C LEU A 515 -20.13 -30.56 22.05
N GLU A 516 -18.84 -30.89 21.97
CA GLU A 516 -17.80 -30.37 22.87
C GLU A 516 -17.70 -28.84 22.80
N GLU A 517 -17.71 -28.27 21.60
CA GLU A 517 -17.67 -26.81 21.38
C GLU A 517 -18.93 -26.11 21.93
N ALA A 518 -20.11 -26.69 21.72
CA ALA A 518 -21.37 -26.17 22.26
C ALA A 518 -21.41 -26.23 23.80
N ILE A 519 -20.86 -27.29 24.41
CA ILE A 519 -20.73 -27.40 25.87
C ILE A 519 -19.76 -26.35 26.41
N ALA A 520 -18.60 -26.17 25.76
CA ALA A 520 -17.62 -25.16 26.16
C ALA A 520 -18.19 -23.74 26.06
N LEU A 521 -18.89 -23.43 24.96
CA LEU A 521 -19.55 -22.15 24.77
C LEU A 521 -20.68 -21.94 25.80
N GLY A 522 -21.48 -22.96 26.07
CA GLY A 522 -22.50 -22.93 27.13
C GLY A 522 -21.90 -22.67 28.52
N ALA A 523 -20.78 -23.32 28.84
CA ALA A 523 -20.07 -23.09 30.10
C ALA A 523 -19.50 -21.67 30.22
N ALA A 524 -18.98 -21.11 29.12
CA ALA A 524 -18.44 -19.74 29.07
C ALA A 524 -19.53 -18.66 29.15
N LEU A 525 -20.71 -18.92 28.58
CA LEU A 525 -21.83 -17.96 28.56
C LEU A 525 -22.77 -18.09 29.76
N THR A 526 -22.65 -19.14 30.59
CA THR A 526 -23.46 -19.27 31.80
C THR A 526 -22.93 -18.32 32.88
N PRO A 527 -23.70 -17.31 33.32
CA PRO A 527 -23.24 -16.40 34.36
C PRO A 527 -22.92 -17.17 35.64
N TYR A 528 -21.70 -16.98 36.14
CA TYR A 528 -21.21 -17.62 37.35
C TYR A 528 -22.13 -17.29 38.54
N ARG A 529 -22.90 -18.28 39.00
CA ARG A 529 -23.65 -18.19 40.25
C ARG A 529 -22.72 -18.67 41.37
N PRO A 530 -22.27 -17.78 42.28
CA PRO A 530 -21.47 -18.22 43.41
C PRO A 530 -22.27 -19.24 44.24
N PRO A 531 -21.62 -20.30 44.76
CA PRO A 531 -22.28 -21.29 45.58
C PRO A 531 -22.97 -20.64 46.78
N ARG A 532 -24.26 -20.92 46.99
CA ARG A 532 -25.03 -20.51 48.18
C ARG A 532 -24.60 -21.29 49.43
N TRP A 533 -23.34 -21.16 49.82
CA TRP A 533 -22.83 -21.71 51.08
C TRP A 533 -22.09 -20.61 51.83
N ARG A 534 -22.85 -19.67 52.40
CA ARG A 534 -22.53 -18.83 53.57
C ARG A 534 -23.64 -17.79 53.76
N ARG A 535 -24.71 -18.22 54.43
CA ARG A 535 -25.52 -17.38 55.33
C ARG A 535 -25.70 -18.20 56.60
N GLY A 536 -24.71 -18.07 57.47
CA GLY A 536 -24.75 -18.42 58.89
C GLY A 536 -24.20 -17.21 59.61
#